data_AF-A0A962Z274-F1
#
_entry.id   AF-A0A962Z274-F1
#
_cell.length_a   1.000
_cell.length_b   1.000
_cell.length_c   1.000
_cell.angle_alpha   90.00
_cell.angle_beta   90.00
_cell.angle_gamma   90.00
#
_symmetry.space_group_name_H-M   'P 1'
#
loop_
_entity.id
_entity.type
_entity.pdbx_description
1 polymer ?
#
loop_
_entity_poly.entity_id
_entity_poly.type
_entity_poly.pdbx_seq_one_letter_code
_entity_poly.pdbx_strand_id
1 'polypeptide(L)'
;LAILPESRVRGWIQAFEQLREFGEAQFVPGHGEPGILSAFEQTTHEYLTAIKRYMDQAVEEGADLQDAIGSFDQSEWKGLADFEALAGRNAHQAYLQSEAAAFE
;
A
#
# COMPACT_ATOMS: atom_id res chain seq x y z
N LEU A 1 -8.97 1.17 -0.03
CA LEU A 1 -8.11 0.37 0.88
C LEU A 1 -7.52 1.29 1.93
N ALA A 2 -7.84 1.08 3.22
CA ALA A 2 -7.29 1.87 4.31
C ALA A 2 -6.18 1.10 5.03
N ILE A 3 -5.03 1.74 5.26
CA ILE A 3 -3.95 1.24 6.10
C ILE A 3 -4.23 1.76 7.53
N LEU A 4 -4.53 0.84 8.44
CA LEU A 4 -4.83 1.12 9.85
C LEU A 4 -3.62 0.81 10.74
N PRO A 5 -3.60 1.26 12.02
CA PRO A 5 -2.50 0.96 12.94
C PRO A 5 -2.21 -0.54 13.13
N GLU A 6 -3.25 -1.37 13.08
CA GLU A 6 -3.17 -2.83 13.14
C GLU A 6 -2.80 -3.49 11.81
N SER A 7 -2.84 -2.75 10.69
CA SER A 7 -2.46 -3.25 9.37
C SER A 7 -0.96 -3.52 9.28
N ARG A 8 -0.57 -4.39 8.34
CA ARG A 8 0.84 -4.70 8.06
C ARG A 8 1.08 -4.64 6.55
N VAL A 9 1.61 -3.52 6.06
CA VAL A 9 1.80 -3.29 4.62
C VAL A 9 2.69 -4.37 4.01
N ARG A 10 3.84 -4.65 4.64
CA ARG A 10 4.75 -5.73 4.22
C ARG A 10 4.04 -7.09 4.17
N GLY A 11 3.23 -7.39 5.18
CA GLY A 11 2.48 -8.66 5.25
C GLY A 11 1.40 -8.76 4.16
N TRP A 12 0.71 -7.67 3.85
CA TRP A 12 -0.28 -7.64 2.77
C TRP A 12 0.34 -7.82 1.39
N ILE A 13 1.51 -7.22 1.12
CA ILE A 13 2.27 -7.45 -0.11
C ILE A 13 2.64 -8.94 -0.22
N GLN A 14 3.21 -9.52 0.85
CA GLN A 14 3.56 -10.95 0.88
C GLN A 14 2.35 -11.87 0.73
N ALA A 15 1.20 -11.51 1.30
CA ALA A 15 -0.03 -12.26 1.15
C ALA A 15 -0.52 -12.22 -0.30
N PHE A 16 -0.50 -11.05 -0.95
CA PHE A 16 -0.87 -10.90 -2.36
C PHE A 16 0.01 -11.78 -3.27
N GLU A 17 1.32 -11.79 -3.03
CA GLU A 17 2.25 -12.64 -3.78
C GLU A 17 1.95 -14.14 -3.61
N GLN A 18 1.58 -14.57 -2.40
CA GLN A 18 1.16 -15.96 -2.17
C GLN A 18 -0.11 -16.32 -2.95
N LEU A 19 -1.06 -15.37 -3.12
CA LEU A 19 -2.28 -15.63 -3.88
C LEU A 19 -2.02 -15.96 -5.36
N ARG A 20 -0.83 -15.63 -5.90
CA ARG A 20 -0.48 -15.98 -7.28
C ARG A 20 -0.46 -17.49 -7.53
N GLU A 21 -0.30 -18.32 -6.49
CA GLU A 21 -0.33 -19.78 -6.61
C GLU A 21 -1.67 -20.33 -7.12
N PHE A 22 -2.76 -19.56 -6.96
CA PHE A 22 -4.11 -19.96 -7.39
C PHE A 22 -4.40 -19.66 -8.87
N GLY A 23 -3.46 -19.10 -9.63
CA GLY A 23 -3.56 -18.91 -11.08
C GLY A 23 -4.81 -18.13 -11.51
N GLU A 24 -5.68 -18.75 -12.32
CA GLU A 24 -6.92 -18.16 -12.85
C GLU A 24 -8.12 -18.28 -11.90
N ALA A 25 -7.90 -18.60 -10.63
CA ALA A 25 -8.99 -18.61 -9.65
C ALA A 25 -9.71 -17.26 -9.59
N GLN A 26 -11.02 -17.31 -9.39
CA GLN A 26 -11.85 -16.14 -9.20
C GLN A 26 -11.81 -15.71 -7.72
N PHE A 27 -11.41 -14.47 -7.47
CA PHE A 27 -11.39 -13.84 -6.16
C PHE A 27 -12.62 -12.96 -5.97
N VAL A 28 -13.24 -13.09 -4.80
CA VAL A 28 -14.40 -12.29 -4.40
C VAL A 28 -13.97 -11.36 -3.26
N PRO A 29 -13.75 -10.06 -3.53
CA PRO A 29 -13.33 -9.11 -2.50
C PRO A 29 -14.49 -8.77 -1.57
N GLY A 30 -14.17 -8.21 -0.40
CA GLY A 30 -15.21 -7.69 0.51
C GLY A 30 -16.01 -6.51 -0.10
N HIS A 31 -15.36 -5.72 -0.97
CA HIS A 31 -15.97 -4.64 -1.74
C HIS A 31 -15.42 -4.61 -3.17
N GLY A 32 -16.26 -4.25 -4.13
CA GLY A 32 -15.91 -4.21 -5.55
C GLY A 32 -16.35 -5.47 -6.30
N GLU A 33 -16.01 -5.53 -7.58
CA GLU A 33 -16.40 -6.63 -8.45
C GLU A 33 -15.46 -7.84 -8.30
N PRO A 34 -15.99 -9.08 -8.39
CA PRO A 34 -15.17 -10.28 -8.49
C PRO A 34 -14.25 -10.26 -9.73
N GLY A 35 -13.09 -10.90 -9.62
CA GLY A 35 -12.13 -10.98 -10.72
C GLY A 35 -11.01 -11.98 -10.47
N ILE A 36 -10.19 -12.24 -11.50
CA ILE A 36 -8.92 -12.94 -11.31
C ILE A 36 -7.91 -12.03 -10.60
N LEU A 37 -6.83 -12.59 -10.04
CA LEU A 37 -5.88 -11.81 -9.21
C LEU A 37 -5.31 -10.58 -9.92
N SER A 38 -5.05 -10.66 -11.23
CA SER A 38 -4.51 -9.54 -12.01
C SER A 38 -5.42 -8.32 -12.07
N ALA A 39 -6.73 -8.46 -11.83
CA ALA A 39 -7.66 -7.34 -11.74
C ALA A 39 -7.39 -6.44 -10.51
N PHE A 40 -6.65 -6.95 -9.52
CA PHE A 40 -6.33 -6.25 -8.27
C PHE A 40 -4.87 -5.81 -8.19
N GLU A 41 -4.06 -6.08 -9.22
CA GLU A 41 -2.61 -5.79 -9.25
C GLU A 41 -2.34 -4.29 -9.02
N GLN A 42 -2.88 -3.45 -9.90
CA GLN A 42 -2.69 -1.99 -9.86
C GLN A 42 -3.23 -1.34 -8.58
N THR A 43 -4.42 -1.78 -8.16
CA THR A 43 -5.20 -1.13 -7.09
C THR A 43 -4.84 -1.60 -5.69
N THR A 44 -4.17 -2.76 -5.58
CA THR A 44 -3.76 -3.34 -4.31
C THR A 44 -2.26 -3.52 -4.24
N HIS A 45 -1.68 -4.38 -5.07
CA HIS A 45 -0.28 -4.76 -4.95
C HIS A 45 0.68 -3.64 -5.31
N GLU A 46 0.48 -3.00 -6.46
CA GLU A 46 1.35 -1.91 -6.92
C GLU A 46 1.21 -0.67 -6.03
N TYR A 47 -0.01 -0.32 -5.61
CA TYR A 47 -0.23 0.76 -4.65
C TYR A 47 0.52 0.53 -3.33
N LEU A 48 0.34 -0.64 -2.71
CA LEU A 48 0.99 -0.98 -1.44
C LEU A 48 2.52 -1.04 -1.57
N THR A 49 3.02 -1.57 -2.69
CA THR A 49 4.46 -1.65 -2.97
C THR A 49 5.06 -0.27 -3.19
N ALA A 50 4.38 0.60 -3.95
CA ALA A 50 4.85 1.95 -4.22
C ALA A 50 4.95 2.77 -2.94
N ILE A 51 3.90 2.77 -2.11
CA ILE A 51 3.91 3.51 -0.85
C ILE A 51 4.96 2.94 0.12
N LYS A 52 5.11 1.62 0.21
CA LYS A 52 6.11 0.99 1.08
C LYS A 52 7.52 1.37 0.67
N ARG A 53 7.85 1.18 -0.62
CA ARG A 53 9.17 1.50 -1.17
C ARG A 53 9.53 2.97 -0.96
N TYR A 54 8.59 3.86 -1.24
CA TYR A 54 8.84 5.30 -1.10
C TYR A 54 9.11 5.68 0.36
N MET A 55 8.29 5.18 1.30
CA MET A 55 8.45 5.51 2.71
C MET A 55 9.70 4.86 3.33
N ASP A 56 10.08 3.66 2.89
CA ASP A 56 11.37 3.06 3.27
C ASP A 56 12.52 3.95 2.87
N GLN A 57 12.56 4.36 1.60
CA GLN A 57 13.61 5.24 1.10
C GLN A 57 13.64 6.57 1.86
N ALA A 58 12.48 7.18 2.12
CA ALA A 58 12.39 8.42 2.88
C ALA A 58 12.98 8.28 4.29
N VAL A 59 12.68 7.18 4.99
CA VAL A 59 13.25 6.88 6.31
C VAL A 59 14.77 6.65 6.23
N GLU A 60 15.24 5.89 5.23
CA GLU A 60 16.67 5.65 5.00
C GLU A 60 17.44 6.94 4.73
N GLU A 61 16.83 7.90 4.02
CA GLU A 61 17.39 9.22 3.73
C GLU A 61 17.25 10.20 4.91
N GLY A 62 16.56 9.81 5.99
CA GLY A 62 16.33 10.65 7.17
C GLY A 62 15.36 11.81 6.93
N ALA A 63 14.49 11.69 5.92
CA ALA A 63 13.42 12.65 5.69
C ALA A 63 12.43 12.63 6.86
N ASP A 64 11.86 13.79 7.21
CA ASP A 64 10.80 13.81 8.22
C ASP A 64 9.46 13.31 7.64
N LEU A 65 8.57 12.92 8.55
CA LEU A 65 7.27 12.33 8.22
C LEU A 65 6.41 13.24 7.33
N GLN A 66 6.38 14.56 7.58
CA GLN A 66 5.51 15.47 6.82
C GLN A 66 6.05 15.67 5.41
N ASP A 67 7.37 15.84 5.29
CA ASP A 67 8.05 15.97 4.01
C ASP A 67 7.89 14.69 3.18
N ALA A 68 8.07 13.51 3.78
CA ALA A 68 7.88 12.23 3.10
C ALA A 68 6.44 12.05 2.59
N ILE A 69 5.42 12.36 3.40
CA ILE A 69 4.02 12.28 2.96
C ILE A 69 3.74 13.29 1.83
N GLY A 70 4.22 14.52 1.98
CA GLY A 70 3.94 15.61 1.05
C GLY A 70 4.64 15.47 -0.31
N SER A 71 5.76 14.75 -0.37
CA SER A 71 6.56 14.55 -1.59
C SER A 71 6.29 13.23 -2.32
N PHE A 72 5.48 12.33 -1.74
CA PHE A 72 5.06 11.10 -2.42
C PHE A 72 4.01 11.39 -3.50
N ASP A 73 4.39 11.26 -4.78
CA ASP A 73 3.44 11.35 -5.90
C ASP A 73 2.54 10.11 -5.97
N GLN A 74 1.26 10.34 -5.67
CA GLN A 74 0.20 9.32 -5.71
C GLN A 74 -0.74 9.50 -6.91
N SER A 75 -0.37 10.30 -7.90
CA SER A 75 -1.25 10.69 -9.02
C SER A 75 -1.81 9.50 -9.80
N GLU A 76 -1.05 8.42 -9.93
CA GLU A 76 -1.45 7.17 -10.59
C GLU A 76 -2.66 6.49 -9.91
N TRP A 77 -2.85 6.70 -8.60
CA TRP A 77 -3.91 6.06 -7.81
C TRP A 77 -5.09 6.98 -7.49
N LYS A 78 -5.18 8.17 -8.08
CA LYS A 78 -6.29 9.12 -7.87
C LYS A 78 -7.68 8.54 -8.17
N GLY A 79 -7.74 7.50 -9.00
CA GLY A 79 -8.99 6.79 -9.31
C GLY A 79 -9.47 5.80 -8.25
N LEU A 80 -8.69 5.54 -7.19
CA LEU A 80 -9.11 4.63 -6.13
C LEU A 80 -10.30 5.20 -5.34
N ALA A 81 -11.17 4.29 -4.90
CA ALA A 81 -12.25 4.65 -3.99
C ALA A 81 -11.69 5.31 -2.70
N ASP A 82 -12.31 6.41 -2.30
CA ASP A 82 -11.94 7.21 -1.13
C ASP A 82 -10.49 7.76 -1.15
N PHE A 83 -9.87 7.88 -2.33
CA PHE A 83 -8.48 8.34 -2.47
C PHE A 83 -8.22 9.65 -1.71
N GLU A 84 -9.03 10.68 -1.92
CA GLU A 84 -8.87 11.99 -1.28
C GLU A 84 -8.90 11.92 0.25
N ALA A 85 -9.67 10.99 0.82
CA ALA A 85 -9.79 10.81 2.27
C ALA A 85 -8.68 9.92 2.85
N LEU A 86 -8.08 9.04 2.04
CA LEU A 86 -7.20 7.96 2.50
C LEU A 86 -5.74 8.14 2.11
N ALA A 87 -5.41 8.77 0.98
CA ALA A 87 -4.05 8.80 0.42
C ALA A 87 -3.00 9.31 1.42
N GLY A 88 -3.26 10.45 2.06
CA GLY A 88 -2.37 11.01 3.08
C GLY A 88 -2.31 10.17 4.37
N ARG A 89 -3.44 9.59 4.79
CA ARG A 89 -3.51 8.72 5.99
C ARG A 89 -2.77 7.41 5.78
N ASN A 90 -2.87 6.83 4.59
CA ASN A 90 -2.15 5.65 4.19
C ASN A 90 -0.64 5.91 4.16
N ALA A 91 -0.21 7.03 3.56
CA ALA A 91 1.18 7.46 3.55
C ALA A 91 1.75 7.62 4.96
N HIS A 92 0.99 8.27 5.85
CA HIS A 92 1.35 8.41 7.25
C HIS A 92 1.56 7.05 7.95
N GLN A 93 0.63 6.11 7.81
CA GLN A 93 0.76 4.80 8.44
C GLN A 93 1.90 3.97 7.84
N ALA A 94 2.11 4.06 6.53
CA ALA A 94 3.23 3.38 5.87
C ALA A 94 4.59 3.94 6.32
N TYR A 95 4.71 5.25 6.51
CA TYR A 95 5.91 5.88 7.07
C TYR A 95 6.20 5.35 8.47
N LEU A 96 5.22 5.38 9.39
CA LEU A 96 5.43 4.89 10.76
C LEU A 96 5.84 3.42 10.81
N GLN A 97 5.30 2.57 9.91
CA GLN A 97 5.72 1.18 9.81
C GLN A 97 7.15 1.04 9.27
N SER A 98 7.57 1.91 8.36
CA SER A 98 8.92 1.92 7.78
C SER A 98 9.94 2.40 8.81
N GLU A 99 9.63 3.46 9.55
CA GLU A 99 10.42 3.98 10.66
C GLU A 99 10.59 2.91 11.75
N ALA A 100 9.49 2.28 12.21
CA ALA A 100 9.58 1.23 13.23
C ALA A 100 10.47 0.05 12.77
N ALA A 101 10.36 -0.36 11.51
CA ALA A 101 11.15 -1.46 10.96
C ALA A 101 12.65 -1.12 10.80
N ALA A 102 13.04 0.16 10.80
CA ALA A 102 14.46 0.56 10.77
C ALA A 102 15.17 0.34 12.11
N PHE A 103 14.43 0.05 13.18
CA PHE A 103 14.95 -0.19 14.54
C PHE A 103 14.78 -1.64 15.02
N GLU A 104 14.29 -2.54 14.16
CA GLU A 104 14.17 -3.99 14.41
C GLU A 104 15.37 -4.75 13.81
#